data_AF-A0A956E917-F1
#
_entry.id   AF-A0A956E917-F1
#
_cell.length_a   1.000
_cell.length_b   1.000
_cell.length_c   1.000
_cell.angle_alpha   90.00
_cell.angle_beta   90.00
_cell.angle_gamma   90.00
#
_symmetry.space_group_name_H-M   'P 1'
#
loop_
_entity.id
_entity.type
_entity.pdbx_description
1 polymer ?
#
loop_
_entity_poly.entity_id
_entity_poly.type
_entity_poly.pdbx_seq_one_letter_code
_entity_poly.pdbx_strand_id
1 'polypeptide(L)'
;MISDPDEPIEYELLHQATLAEISVTETRIEPTTANDKHVWLTGRLGLEEDEDGEPVDDVQHYAFGFIYALGMLSFLDARPRGVSGIDFEETDRWSAGDLLRYLRFEGGELHFYADYVRGRCMKTTVIVRADGSFRLESVNRGEAATRWIAKLQGKKILQAVS
;
A
#
# COMPACT_ATOMS: atom_id res chain seq x y z
N MET A 1 12.49 18.07 -8.00
CA MET A 1 12.00 18.99 -6.94
C MET A 1 12.97 18.90 -5.79
N ILE A 2 13.45 20.01 -5.25
CA ILE A 2 14.19 20.00 -3.97
C ILE A 2 13.12 20.06 -2.90
N SER A 3 12.98 19.00 -2.10
CA SER A 3 12.04 18.98 -0.98
C SER A 3 12.44 20.03 0.05
N ASP A 4 11.46 20.74 0.61
CA ASP A 4 11.66 21.60 1.77
C ASP A 4 12.04 20.69 2.96
N PRO A 5 13.21 20.86 3.60
CA PRO A 5 13.62 20.00 4.71
C PRO A 5 12.65 20.04 5.91
N ASP A 6 11.79 21.05 6.00
CA ASP A 6 10.77 21.16 7.05
C ASP A 6 9.43 20.47 6.67
N GLU A 7 9.28 20.00 5.42
CA GLU A 7 8.10 19.25 4.99
C GLU A 7 8.15 17.80 5.52
N PRO A 8 7.06 17.29 6.11
CA PRO A 8 6.98 15.89 6.52
C PRO A 8 7.29 14.92 5.37
N ILE A 9 8.21 13.99 5.60
CA ILE A 9 8.63 12.97 4.62
C ILE A 9 7.46 12.13 4.09
N GLU A 10 6.38 12.04 4.85
CA GLU A 10 5.12 11.39 4.46
C GLU A 10 4.51 11.99 3.18
N TYR A 11 4.73 13.28 2.89
CA TYR A 11 4.26 13.90 1.65
C TYR A 11 5.02 13.36 0.43
N GLU A 12 6.33 13.17 0.55
CA GLU A 12 7.15 12.56 -0.50
C GLU A 12 6.74 11.10 -0.75
N LEU A 13 6.50 10.33 0.31
CA LEU A 13 6.01 8.95 0.20
C LEU A 13 4.65 8.88 -0.50
N LEU A 14 3.74 9.82 -0.22
CA LEU A 14 2.46 9.90 -0.93
C LEU A 14 2.63 10.29 -2.39
N HIS A 15 3.52 11.23 -2.68
CA HIS A 15 3.83 11.62 -4.06
C HIS A 15 4.38 10.43 -4.86
N GLN A 16 5.36 9.69 -4.32
CA GLN A 16 5.85 8.44 -4.92
C GLN A 16 4.72 7.45 -5.20
N ALA A 17 3.80 7.27 -4.24
CA ALA A 17 2.66 6.37 -4.42
C ALA A 17 1.73 6.79 -5.57
N THR A 18 1.58 8.09 -5.82
CA THR A 18 0.73 8.61 -6.91
C THR A 18 1.37 8.50 -8.29
N LEU A 19 2.70 8.45 -8.36
CA LEU A 19 3.44 8.24 -9.60
C LEU A 19 3.54 6.76 -9.98
N ALA A 20 3.33 5.86 -9.01
CA ALA A 20 3.41 4.43 -9.24
C ALA A 20 2.36 3.94 -10.24
N GLU A 21 2.79 3.43 -11.39
CA GLU A 21 1.90 2.70 -12.28
C GLU A 21 1.58 1.32 -11.70
N ILE A 22 0.30 1.08 -11.38
CA ILE A 22 -0.15 -0.15 -10.71
C ILE A 22 -1.03 -0.95 -11.66
N SER A 23 -0.62 -2.18 -11.96
CA SER A 23 -1.43 -3.16 -12.69
C SER A 23 -1.75 -4.36 -11.82
N VAL A 24 -3.03 -4.68 -11.66
CA VAL A 24 -3.48 -5.88 -10.95
C VAL A 24 -3.62 -7.02 -11.95
N THR A 25 -2.90 -8.11 -11.72
CA THR A 25 -2.92 -9.30 -12.59
C THR A 25 -3.86 -10.39 -12.06
N GLU A 26 -4.05 -10.45 -10.74
CA GLU A 26 -4.92 -11.43 -10.10
C GLU A 26 -5.64 -10.82 -8.89
N THR A 27 -6.90 -11.19 -8.69
CA THR A 27 -7.64 -10.91 -7.47
C THR A 27 -8.35 -12.18 -7.02
N ARG A 28 -8.08 -12.61 -5.79
CA ARG A 28 -8.76 -13.73 -5.13
C ARG A 28 -9.47 -13.22 -3.88
N ILE A 29 -10.69 -13.65 -3.67
CA ILE A 29 -11.51 -13.27 -2.52
C ILE A 29 -12.14 -14.54 -1.96
N GLU A 30 -11.91 -14.81 -0.67
CA GLU A 30 -12.47 -15.97 0.01
C GLU A 30 -13.17 -15.57 1.31
N PRO A 31 -14.19 -16.33 1.72
CA PRO A 31 -14.78 -16.15 3.04
C PRO A 31 -13.81 -16.57 4.14
N THR A 32 -13.91 -15.90 5.29
CA THR A 32 -13.22 -16.23 6.53
C THR A 32 -14.19 -16.88 7.52
N THR A 33 -13.66 -17.46 8.59
CA THR A 33 -14.46 -17.99 9.70
C THR A 33 -15.25 -16.92 10.46
N ALA A 34 -14.91 -15.63 10.28
CA ALA A 34 -15.59 -14.49 10.91
C ALA A 34 -16.76 -13.94 10.08
N ASN A 35 -17.23 -14.68 9.06
CA ASN A 35 -18.23 -14.23 8.10
C ASN A 35 -17.84 -12.90 7.39
N ASP A 36 -16.54 -12.73 7.18
CA ASP A 36 -15.92 -11.61 6.48
C ASP A 36 -15.00 -12.16 5.36
N LYS A 37 -14.20 -11.34 4.71
CA LYS A 37 -13.40 -11.72 3.53
C LYS A 37 -11.90 -11.72 3.80
N HIS A 38 -11.20 -12.66 3.19
CA HIS A 38 -9.76 -12.62 2.95
C HIS A 38 -9.57 -12.28 1.47
N VAL A 39 -8.86 -11.19 1.20
CA VAL A 39 -8.61 -10.69 -0.14
C VAL A 39 -7.13 -10.77 -0.43
N TRP A 40 -6.77 -11.33 -1.59
CA TRP A 40 -5.43 -11.34 -2.15
C TRP A 40 -5.46 -10.60 -3.49
N LEU A 41 -4.51 -9.70 -3.69
CA LEU A 41 -4.22 -9.11 -4.99
C LEU A 41 -2.77 -9.36 -5.34
N THR A 42 -2.53 -9.76 -6.58
CA THR A 42 -1.21 -9.83 -7.17
C THR A 42 -1.15 -8.83 -8.32
N GLY A 43 0.00 -8.19 -8.51
CA GLY A 43 0.15 -7.20 -9.56
C GLY A 43 1.59 -6.80 -9.81
N ARG A 44 1.77 -5.73 -10.58
CA ARG A 44 3.07 -5.13 -10.92
C ARG A 44 3.06 -3.61 -10.70
N LEU A 45 4.21 -3.09 -10.28
CA LEU A 45 4.58 -1.68 -10.21
C LEU A 45 5.52 -1.34 -11.37
N GLY A 46 5.42 -0.11 -11.90
CA GLY A 46 6.40 0.45 -12.84
C GLY A 46 6.38 -0.24 -14.20
N LEU A 47 5.30 -0.07 -14.96
CA LEU A 47 5.16 -0.59 -16.33
C LEU A 47 5.61 0.41 -17.40
N GLU A 48 6.32 1.47 -17.02
CA GLU A 48 6.90 2.38 -18.01
C GLU A 48 8.01 1.66 -18.77
N GLU A 49 7.95 1.75 -20.10
CA GLU A 49 9.00 1.35 -21.01
C GLU A 49 9.73 2.64 -21.46
N ASP A 50 11.05 2.58 -21.61
CA ASP A 50 11.81 3.68 -22.19
C ASP A 50 11.57 3.81 -23.71
N GLU A 51 12.24 4.76 -24.36
CA GLU A 51 12.10 5.00 -25.80
C GLU A 51 12.45 3.77 -26.67
N ASP A 52 13.20 2.81 -26.10
CA ASP A 52 13.63 1.58 -26.76
C ASP A 52 12.70 0.38 -26.45
N GLY A 53 11.65 0.59 -25.63
CA GLY A 53 10.72 -0.46 -25.23
C GLY A 53 11.24 -1.32 -24.06
N GLU A 54 12.32 -0.90 -23.39
CA GLU A 54 12.87 -1.62 -22.25
C GLU A 54 12.21 -1.15 -20.95
N PRO A 55 11.88 -2.06 -20.01
CA PRO A 55 11.28 -1.67 -18.74
C PRO A 55 12.17 -0.70 -17.97
N VAL A 56 11.61 0.44 -17.57
CA VAL A 56 12.29 1.38 -16.67
C VAL A 56 12.28 0.80 -15.26
N ASP A 57 13.45 0.44 -14.73
CA ASP A 57 13.63 -0.06 -13.35
C ASP A 57 13.50 1.06 -12.31
N ASP A 58 12.28 1.58 -12.16
CA ASP A 58 11.95 2.63 -11.18
C ASP A 58 11.18 2.09 -9.96
N VAL A 59 11.10 0.76 -9.81
CA VAL A 59 10.42 0.12 -8.67
C VAL A 59 10.95 0.66 -7.33
N GLN A 60 12.25 0.92 -7.27
CA GLN A 60 12.92 1.48 -6.09
C GLN A 60 12.39 2.87 -5.72
N HIS A 61 11.97 3.67 -6.71
CA HIS A 61 11.41 5.00 -6.51
C HIS A 61 9.99 4.95 -5.93
N TYR A 62 9.21 3.92 -6.27
CA TYR A 62 7.80 3.83 -5.92
C TYR A 62 7.47 2.89 -4.76
N ALA A 63 8.30 1.88 -4.49
CA ALA A 63 7.95 0.79 -3.58
C ALA A 63 7.64 1.28 -2.16
N PHE A 64 8.45 2.17 -1.59
CA PHE A 64 8.23 2.70 -0.24
C PHE A 64 6.95 3.54 -0.18
N GLY A 65 6.74 4.42 -1.16
CA GLY A 65 5.50 5.19 -1.28
C GLY A 65 4.26 4.32 -1.41
N PHE A 66 4.31 3.30 -2.27
CA PHE A 66 3.23 2.34 -2.48
C PHE A 66 2.86 1.60 -1.18
N ILE A 67 3.86 1.06 -0.47
CA ILE A 67 3.63 0.38 0.82
C ILE A 67 3.11 1.37 1.86
N TYR A 68 3.69 2.57 1.93
CA TYR A 68 3.27 3.64 2.85
C TYR A 68 1.78 3.98 2.66
N ALA A 69 1.36 4.20 1.41
CA ALA A 69 -0.01 4.60 1.10
C ALA A 69 -1.01 3.47 1.39
N LEU A 70 -0.66 2.22 1.11
CA LEU A 70 -1.48 1.06 1.49
C LEU A 70 -1.59 0.91 3.01
N GLY A 71 -0.48 1.09 3.74
CA GLY A 71 -0.49 1.13 5.21
C GLY A 71 -1.39 2.25 5.74
N MET A 72 -1.27 3.46 5.20
CA MET A 72 -2.09 4.60 5.57
C MET A 72 -3.58 4.35 5.30
N LEU A 73 -3.94 3.88 4.10
CA LEU A 73 -5.33 3.59 3.74
C LEU A 73 -5.92 2.50 4.63
N SER A 74 -5.15 1.46 4.92
CA SER A 74 -5.55 0.40 5.84
C SER A 74 -5.75 0.94 7.26
N PHE A 75 -4.85 1.80 7.74
CA PHE A 75 -4.93 2.43 9.06
C PHE A 75 -6.16 3.33 9.20
N LEU A 76 -6.45 4.15 8.17
CA LEU A 76 -7.61 5.05 8.15
C LEU A 76 -8.95 4.28 8.12
N ASP A 77 -9.01 3.17 7.38
CA ASP A 77 -10.20 2.32 7.35
C ASP A 77 -10.32 1.45 8.62
N ALA A 78 -9.26 1.33 9.42
CA ALA A 78 -9.21 0.40 10.54
C ALA A 78 -9.98 0.90 11.75
N ARG A 79 -10.75 -0.02 12.34
CA ARG A 79 -11.55 0.21 13.54
C ARG A 79 -11.05 -0.71 14.65
N PRO A 80 -11.17 -0.31 15.92
CA PRO A 80 -10.83 -1.19 17.03
C PRO A 80 -11.71 -2.43 17.05
N ARG A 81 -11.16 -3.53 17.55
CA ARG A 81 -11.87 -4.81 17.71
C ARG A 81 -11.54 -5.47 19.06
N GLY A 82 -12.58 -5.81 19.82
CA GLY A 82 -12.41 -6.42 21.14
C GLY A 82 -11.57 -5.54 22.08
N VAL A 83 -10.57 -6.15 22.73
CA VAL A 83 -9.72 -5.50 23.74
C VAL A 83 -8.82 -4.40 23.16
N SER A 84 -8.53 -4.42 21.86
CA SER A 84 -7.69 -3.42 21.21
C SER A 84 -8.24 -1.98 21.31
N GLY A 85 -9.52 -1.81 21.60
CA GLY A 85 -10.12 -0.48 21.81
C GLY A 85 -9.54 0.31 22.99
N ILE A 86 -8.81 -0.33 23.91
CA ILE A 86 -8.14 0.35 25.03
C ILE A 86 -7.03 1.29 24.53
N ASP A 87 -6.35 0.92 23.45
CA ASP A 87 -5.23 1.68 22.89
C ASP A 87 -5.65 2.56 21.70
N PHE A 88 -6.96 2.72 21.44
CA PHE A 88 -7.48 3.45 20.29
C PHE A 88 -7.70 4.92 20.62
N GLU A 89 -7.00 5.79 19.89
CA GLU A 89 -7.23 7.24 19.92
C GLU A 89 -7.61 7.73 18.52
N GLU A 90 -8.77 8.36 18.35
CA GLU A 90 -9.28 8.80 17.04
C GLU A 90 -8.32 9.77 16.33
N THR A 91 -7.58 10.58 17.10
CA THR A 91 -6.65 11.59 16.60
C THR A 91 -5.30 11.05 16.17
N ASP A 92 -5.03 9.75 16.36
CA ASP A 92 -3.78 9.14 15.90
C ASP A 92 -3.59 9.31 14.39
N ARG A 93 -2.33 9.59 14.03
CA ARG A 93 -1.90 9.72 12.64
C ARG A 93 -0.94 8.61 12.27
N TRP A 94 -1.07 8.10 11.06
CA TRP A 94 -0.08 7.23 10.43
C TRP A 94 1.16 8.05 10.05
N SER A 95 2.35 7.54 10.35
CA SER A 95 3.63 8.19 10.09
C SER A 95 4.59 7.26 9.36
N ALA A 96 5.66 7.81 8.77
CA ALA A 96 6.74 7.03 8.19
C ALA A 96 7.42 6.13 9.25
N GLY A 97 7.46 6.60 10.51
CA GLY A 97 7.92 5.78 11.62
C GLY A 97 7.07 4.53 11.87
N ASP A 98 5.76 4.61 11.63
CA ASP A 98 4.89 3.43 11.71
C ASP A 98 5.18 2.45 10.58
N LEU A 99 5.34 2.91 9.33
CA LEU A 99 5.77 2.06 8.23
C LEU A 99 7.04 1.28 8.59
N LEU A 100 8.09 1.98 9.03
CA LEU A 100 9.40 1.38 9.31
C LEU A 100 9.35 0.35 10.45
N ARG A 101 8.45 0.51 11.43
CA ARG A 101 8.27 -0.49 12.51
C ARG A 101 7.81 -1.85 11.98
N TYR A 102 6.98 -1.86 10.95
CA TYR A 102 6.35 -3.06 10.38
C TYR A 102 6.97 -3.52 9.06
N LEU A 103 7.95 -2.78 8.54
CA LEU A 103 8.68 -3.13 7.32
C LEU A 103 9.88 -4.03 7.62
N ARG A 104 10.06 -5.08 6.83
CA ARG A 104 11.22 -5.98 6.84
C ARG A 104 11.75 -6.14 5.42
N PHE A 105 13.05 -6.36 5.30
CA PHE A 105 13.67 -6.73 4.03
C PHE A 105 14.14 -8.17 4.15
N GLU A 106 13.52 -9.07 3.38
CA GLU A 106 13.74 -10.52 3.46
C GLU A 106 13.87 -11.09 2.06
N GLY A 107 14.97 -11.79 1.79
CA GLY A 107 15.16 -12.50 0.51
C GLY A 107 15.13 -11.61 -0.75
N GLY A 108 15.47 -10.33 -0.64
CA GLY A 108 15.39 -9.38 -1.78
C GLY A 108 14.02 -8.71 -1.92
N GLU A 109 13.11 -8.90 -0.97
CA GLU A 109 11.74 -8.39 -1.01
C GLU A 109 11.49 -7.44 0.17
N LEU A 110 10.65 -6.43 -0.05
CA LEU A 110 10.11 -5.58 1.00
C LEU A 110 8.81 -6.18 1.53
N HIS A 111 8.80 -6.55 2.80
CA HIS A 111 7.68 -7.16 3.50
C HIS A 111 7.12 -6.21 4.54
N PHE A 112 5.89 -5.74 4.33
CA PHE A 112 5.12 -5.01 5.32
C PHE A 112 4.01 -5.89 5.85
N TYR A 113 3.95 -6.04 7.17
CA TYR A 113 2.84 -6.72 7.83
C TYR A 113 2.40 -5.96 9.08
N ALA A 114 1.16 -5.50 9.08
CA ALA A 114 0.55 -4.82 10.23
C ALA A 114 -0.74 -5.53 10.63
N ASP A 115 -0.73 -6.12 11.84
CA ASP A 115 -1.91 -6.75 12.44
C ASP A 115 -2.76 -5.70 13.17
N TYR A 116 -2.22 -5.17 14.28
CA TYR A 116 -2.81 -4.07 15.04
C TYR A 116 -1.81 -2.93 15.20
N VAL A 117 -2.30 -1.70 15.04
CA VAL A 117 -1.52 -0.47 15.27
C VAL A 117 -2.36 0.49 16.09
N ARG A 118 -1.93 0.80 17.32
CA ARG A 118 -2.62 1.74 18.24
C ARG A 118 -4.13 1.48 18.29
N GLY A 119 -4.47 0.25 18.71
CA GLY A 119 -5.83 -0.23 18.82
C GLY A 119 -6.56 -0.53 17.50
N ARG A 120 -6.02 -0.18 16.33
CA ARG A 120 -6.68 -0.37 15.04
C ARG A 120 -6.35 -1.73 14.41
N CYS A 121 -7.38 -2.48 14.01
CA CYS A 121 -7.24 -3.76 13.32
C CYS A 121 -6.95 -3.56 11.82
N MET A 122 -5.68 -3.55 11.46
CA MET A 122 -5.21 -3.38 10.07
C MET A 122 -5.27 -4.68 9.28
N LYS A 123 -4.73 -5.78 9.83
CA LYS A 123 -4.68 -7.12 9.20
C LYS A 123 -4.27 -7.06 7.72
N THR A 124 -3.19 -6.34 7.43
CA THR A 124 -2.75 -6.04 6.06
C THR A 124 -1.32 -6.49 5.85
N THR A 125 -1.09 -7.16 4.71
CA THR A 125 0.23 -7.57 4.24
C THR A 125 0.49 -6.91 2.88
N VAL A 126 1.68 -6.35 2.68
CA VAL A 126 2.16 -5.89 1.38
C VAL A 126 3.55 -6.44 1.16
N ILE A 127 3.77 -7.12 0.04
CA ILE A 127 5.08 -7.61 -0.36
C ILE A 127 5.40 -7.00 -1.72
N VAL A 128 6.57 -6.39 -1.86
CA VAL A 128 7.08 -5.84 -3.13
C VAL A 128 8.43 -6.46 -3.43
N ARG A 129 8.58 -7.00 -4.63
CA ARG A 129 9.82 -7.57 -5.15
C ARG A 129 10.58 -6.54 -5.97
N ALA A 130 11.89 -6.77 -6.12
CA ALA A 130 12.75 -5.93 -6.97
C ALA A 130 12.29 -5.89 -8.44
N ASP A 131 11.65 -6.94 -8.95
CA ASP A 131 11.13 -6.99 -10.32
C ASP A 131 9.80 -6.22 -10.50
N GLY A 132 9.34 -5.48 -9.48
CA GLY A 132 8.08 -4.75 -9.48
C GLY A 132 6.85 -5.59 -9.19
N SER A 133 6.98 -6.93 -9.08
CA SER A 133 5.85 -7.77 -8.68
C SER A 133 5.45 -7.46 -7.22
N PHE A 134 4.15 -7.31 -6.97
CA PHE A 134 3.62 -7.11 -5.63
C PHE A 134 2.52 -8.10 -5.26
N ARG A 135 2.37 -8.31 -3.95
CA ARG A 135 1.25 -9.02 -3.33
C ARG A 135 0.66 -8.16 -2.22
N LEU A 136 -0.65 -7.97 -2.23
CA LEU A 136 -1.42 -7.28 -1.19
C LEU A 136 -2.46 -8.24 -0.61
N GLU A 137 -2.50 -8.34 0.72
CA GLU A 137 -3.50 -9.13 1.43
C GLU A 137 -4.20 -8.28 2.47
N SER A 138 -5.51 -8.54 2.64
CA SER A 138 -6.26 -8.03 3.79
C SER A 138 -7.20 -9.10 4.33
N VAL A 139 -7.25 -9.25 5.66
CA VAL A 139 -8.06 -10.28 6.33
C VAL A 139 -9.10 -9.65 7.24
N ASN A 140 -10.36 -10.05 7.08
CA ASN A 140 -11.50 -9.50 7.81
C ASN A 140 -11.64 -7.97 7.63
N ARG A 141 -11.42 -7.49 6.41
CA ARG A 141 -11.51 -6.08 6.02
C ARG A 141 -12.54 -5.88 4.89
N GLY A 142 -13.48 -6.80 4.73
CA GLY A 142 -14.31 -6.88 3.53
C GLY A 142 -13.45 -6.87 2.27
N GLU A 143 -13.84 -6.06 1.28
CA GLU A 143 -13.05 -5.83 0.07
C GLU A 143 -12.25 -4.51 0.12
N ALA A 144 -11.71 -4.13 1.28
CA ALA A 144 -11.01 -2.85 1.39
C ALA A 144 -9.75 -2.77 0.50
N ALA A 145 -8.98 -3.86 0.40
CA ALA A 145 -7.78 -3.90 -0.43
C ALA A 145 -8.04 -3.57 -1.91
N THR A 146 -9.16 -4.03 -2.48
CA THR A 146 -9.52 -3.68 -3.88
C THR A 146 -9.80 -2.19 -4.03
N ARG A 147 -10.48 -1.59 -3.04
CA ARG A 147 -10.76 -0.14 -3.03
C ARG A 147 -9.50 0.69 -2.85
N TRP A 148 -8.55 0.24 -2.03
CA TRP A 148 -7.27 0.94 -1.84
C TRP A 148 -6.47 0.96 -3.14
N ILE A 149 -6.35 -0.18 -3.82
CA ILE A 149 -5.69 -0.24 -5.13
C ILE A 149 -6.41 0.64 -6.15
N ALA A 150 -7.74 0.59 -6.23
CA ALA A 150 -8.50 1.45 -7.14
C ALA A 150 -8.30 2.95 -6.86
N LYS A 151 -8.12 3.34 -5.59
CA LYS A 151 -7.78 4.73 -5.22
C LYS A 151 -6.38 5.12 -5.70
N LEU A 152 -5.39 4.23 -5.54
CA LEU A 152 -4.01 4.46 -5.95
C LEU A 152 -3.84 4.46 -7.48
N GLN A 153 -4.61 3.63 -8.20
CA GLN A 153 -4.65 3.64 -9.66
C GLN A 153 -5.25 4.94 -10.23
N GLY A 154 -6.13 5.60 -9.45
CA GLY A 154 -6.84 6.81 -9.87
C GLY A 154 -7.76 6.60 -11.10
N LYS A 155 -8.54 7.63 -11.45
CA LYS A 155 -8.98 7.81 -12.84
C LYS A 155 -7.88 8.65 -13.50
N LYS A 156 -7.06 8.08 -14.39
CA LYS A 156 -6.19 8.87 -15.27
C LYS A 156 -7.10 9.76 -16.15
N ILE A 157 -7.38 10.98 -15.69
CA ILE A 157 -8.13 11.99 -16.45
C ILE A 157 -7.12 12.67 -17.38
N LEU A 158 -7.37 12.56 -18.68
CA LEU A 158 -6.67 13.14 -19.85
C LEU A 158 -5.65 12.22 -20.54
N GLN A 159 -6.12 11.51 -21.57
CA GLN A 159 -5.31 11.28 -22.76
C GLN A 159 -5.25 12.59 -23.54
N ALA A 160 -4.05 13.11 -23.79
CA ALA A 160 -3.85 14.10 -24.83
C ALA A 160 -4.08 13.39 -26.18
N VAL A 161 -5.14 13.76 -26.88
CA VAL A 161 -5.29 13.41 -28.30
C VAL A 161 -4.40 14.36 -29.07
N SER A 162 -3.32 13.84 -29.66
CA SER A 162 -2.58 14.49 -30.75
C SER A 162 -2.77 13.68 -32.02
#